data_AF-A0AAD6F9Y6-F1
#
_entry.id   AF-A0AAD6F9Y6-F1
#
_cell.length_a   1.000
_cell.length_b   1.000
_cell.length_c   1.000
_cell.angle_alpha   90.00
_cell.angle_beta   90.00
_cell.angle_gamma   90.00
#
_symmetry.space_group_name_H-M   'P 1'
#
loop_
_entity.id
_entity.type
_entity.pdbx_description
1 polymer ?
#
loop_
_entity_poly.entity_id
_entity_poly.type
_entity_poly.pdbx_seq_one_letter_code
_entity_poly.pdbx_strand_id
1 'polypeptide(L)'
;MKDVLRELKSLSLKLQRRETSLVDASCYIQQTIDVLTAMKISGGKSTQKVEEGIATGMFKDVELSESRPKINRLQFFQSIIDSLKKRLPGPDQVRMLKPLDKCFWPEQRSALILYGENEQSTHRGVTGKK
;
A
#
# COMPACT_ATOMS: atom_id res chain seq x y z
N MET A 1 5.62 -17.35 -3.31
CA MET A 1 5.21 -16.49 -2.16
C MET A 1 6.28 -15.49 -1.70
N LYS A 2 7.50 -15.51 -2.25
CA LYS A 2 8.57 -14.55 -1.93
C LYS A 2 8.17 -13.09 -2.14
N ASP A 3 7.42 -12.79 -3.20
CA ASP A 3 7.01 -11.42 -3.51
C ASP A 3 6.07 -10.86 -2.42
N VAL A 4 5.14 -11.67 -1.91
CA VAL A 4 4.28 -11.29 -0.78
C VAL A 4 5.10 -10.93 0.46
N LEU A 5 6.08 -11.76 0.81
CA LEU A 5 6.94 -11.49 1.96
C LEU A 5 7.78 -10.22 1.78
N ARG A 6 8.16 -9.90 0.54
CA ARG A 6 8.86 -8.66 0.22
C ARG A 6 7.97 -7.44 0.42
N GLU A 7 6.72 -7.50 -0.03
CA GLU A 7 5.74 -6.43 0.21
C GLU A 7 5.47 -6.24 1.70
N LEU A 8 5.26 -7.33 2.44
CA LEU A 8 5.07 -7.25 3.90
C LEU A 8 6.30 -6.70 4.63
N LYS A 9 7.51 -7.06 4.20
CA LYS A 9 8.75 -6.46 4.72
C LYS A 9 8.78 -4.95 4.44
N SER A 10 8.46 -4.53 3.22
CA SER A 10 8.41 -3.12 2.84
C SER A 10 7.41 -2.35 3.69
N LEU A 11 6.19 -2.89 3.84
CA LEU A 11 5.15 -2.32 4.69
C LEU A 11 5.61 -2.21 6.14
N SER A 12 6.17 -3.28 6.71
CA SER A 12 6.69 -3.27 8.09
C SER A 12 7.71 -2.16 8.32
N LEU A 13 8.66 -2.01 7.39
CA LEU A 13 9.67 -0.95 7.46
C LEU A 13 9.06 0.45 7.35
N LYS A 14 8.02 0.65 6.54
CA LYS A 14 7.31 1.94 6.48
C LYS A 14 6.62 2.24 7.80
N LEU A 15 5.86 1.27 8.35
CA LEU A 15 5.12 1.44 9.60
C LEU A 15 6.01 1.67 10.84
N GLN A 16 7.25 1.19 10.82
CA GLN A 16 8.20 1.36 11.91
C GLN A 16 8.91 2.73 11.90
N ARG A 17 8.74 3.56 10.87
CA ARG A 17 9.37 4.89 10.82
C ARG A 17 8.68 5.81 11.82
N ARG A 18 9.48 6.54 12.61
CA ARG A 18 8.99 7.47 13.64
C ARG A 18 8.09 8.58 13.10
N GLU A 19 8.31 8.97 11.85
CA GLU A 19 7.58 10.05 11.18
C GLU A 19 6.28 9.57 10.50
N THR A 20 5.97 8.27 10.55
CA THR A 20 4.76 7.75 9.90
C THR A 20 3.54 8.16 10.68
N SER A 21 2.72 9.03 10.09
CA SER A 21 1.44 9.41 10.65
C SER A 21 0.42 8.27 10.50
N LEU A 22 -0.71 8.40 11.20
CA LEU A 22 -1.82 7.44 11.07
C LEU A 22 -2.41 7.44 9.65
N VAL A 23 -2.40 8.59 8.97
CA VAL A 23 -2.83 8.73 7.57
C VAL A 23 -1.87 7.96 6.66
N ASP A 24 -0.57 8.17 6.83
CA ASP A 24 0.47 7.47 6.04
C ASP A 24 0.38 5.97 6.23
N ALA A 25 0.25 5.51 7.48
CA ALA A 25 0.10 4.10 7.81
C ALA A 25 -1.12 3.48 7.11
N SER A 26 -2.26 4.17 7.16
CA SER A 26 -3.50 3.72 6.51
C SER A 26 -3.33 3.62 5.00
N CYS A 27 -2.69 4.63 4.38
CA CYS A 27 -2.38 4.64 2.96
C CYS A 27 -1.46 3.48 2.57
N TYR A 28 -0.37 3.26 3.31
CA TYR A 28 0.57 2.16 3.03
C TYR A 28 -0.06 0.78 3.16
N ILE A 29 -0.92 0.59 4.17
CA ILE A 29 -1.67 -0.67 4.33
C ILE A 29 -2.61 -0.88 3.14
N GLN A 30 -3.35 0.15 2.73
CA GLN A 30 -4.27 0.05 1.58
C GLN A 30 -3.52 -0.25 0.28
N GLN A 31 -2.45 0.48 -0.01
CA GLN A 31 -1.60 0.22 -1.17
C GLN A 31 -1.07 -1.22 -1.19
N THR A 32 -0.66 -1.73 -0.02
CA THR A 32 -0.20 -3.13 0.09
C THR A 32 -1.33 -4.11 -0.18
N ILE A 33 -2.55 -3.84 0.31
CA ILE A 33 -3.74 -4.66 0.01
C ILE A 33 -4.00 -4.71 -1.50
N ASP A 34 -3.94 -3.57 -2.18
CA ASP A 34 -4.20 -3.48 -3.62
C ASP A 34 -3.17 -4.28 -4.42
N VAL A 35 -1.88 -4.13 -4.07
CA VAL A 35 -0.78 -4.88 -4.65
C VAL A 35 -0.92 -6.39 -4.42
N LEU A 36 -1.26 -6.83 -3.20
CA LEU A 36 -1.48 -8.24 -2.90
C LEU A 36 -2.72 -8.80 -3.62
N THR A 37 -3.77 -8.00 -3.78
CA THR A 37 -4.98 -8.38 -4.51
C THR A 37 -4.67 -8.61 -5.99
N ALA A 38 -3.90 -7.72 -6.62
CA ALA A 38 -3.43 -7.90 -7.98
C ALA A 38 -2.58 -9.18 -8.10
N MET A 39 -1.58 -9.36 -7.23
CA MET A 39 -0.71 -10.54 -7.23
C MET A 39 -1.44 -11.86 -6.95
N LYS A 40 -2.56 -11.85 -6.22
CA LYS A 40 -3.38 -13.05 -6.01
C LYS A 40 -3.89 -13.60 -7.35
N ILE A 41 -4.28 -12.70 -8.26
CA ILE A 41 -4.84 -13.01 -9.58
C ILE A 41 -3.70 -13.30 -10.57
N SER A 42 -2.79 -12.35 -10.77
CA SER A 42 -1.80 -12.39 -11.85
C SER A 42 -0.47 -13.06 -11.48
N GLY A 43 -0.24 -13.33 -10.18
CA GLY A 43 1.07 -13.79 -9.69
C GLY A 43 2.10 -12.66 -9.62
N GLY A 44 3.19 -12.90 -8.88
CA GLY A 44 4.33 -11.99 -8.80
C GLY A 44 5.47 -12.40 -9.74
N LYS A 45 6.49 -11.56 -9.85
CA LYS A 45 7.69 -11.84 -10.67
C LYS A 45 8.37 -13.16 -10.29
N SER A 46 8.40 -13.50 -9.00
CA SER A 46 8.98 -14.76 -8.54
C SER A 46 8.07 -15.95 -8.86
N THR A 47 6.75 -15.74 -8.96
CA THR A 47 5.80 -16.79 -9.35
C THR A 47 6.02 -17.22 -10.80
N GLN A 48 6.17 -16.26 -11.71
CA GLN A 48 6.43 -16.53 -13.13
C GLN A 48 7.67 -17.41 -13.33
N LYS A 49 8.80 -17.06 -12.68
CA LYS A 49 10.03 -17.86 -12.74
C LYS A 49 9.88 -19.29 -12.21
N VAL A 50 9.01 -19.49 -11.22
CA VAL A 50 8.73 -20.81 -10.68
C VAL A 50 7.87 -21.61 -11.65
N GLU A 51 6.87 -20.99 -12.27
CA GLU A 51 6.03 -21.62 -13.30
C GLU A 51 6.87 -22.04 -14.52
N GLU A 52 7.82 -21.22 -14.96
CA GLU A 52 8.80 -21.55 -16.00
C GLU A 52 9.71 -22.74 -15.61
N GLY A 53 10.23 -22.76 -14.38
CA GLY A 53 11.06 -23.85 -13.88
C GLY A 53 10.29 -25.17 -13.75
N ILE A 54 9.02 -25.11 -13.34
CA ILE A 54 8.14 -26.30 -13.29
C ILE A 54 7.87 -26.81 -14.70
N ALA A 55 7.60 -25.93 -15.67
CA ALA A 55 7.33 -26.32 -17.05
C ALA A 55 8.53 -27.01 -17.72
N THR A 56 9.74 -26.59 -17.37
CA THR A 56 10.99 -27.16 -17.90
C THR A 56 11.48 -28.37 -17.12
N GLY A 57 10.92 -28.65 -15.93
CA GLY A 57 11.38 -29.72 -15.03
C GLY A 57 12.76 -29.46 -14.41
N MET A 58 13.36 -28.29 -14.67
CA MET A 58 14.69 -27.93 -14.22
C MET A 58 14.72 -26.51 -13.65
N PHE A 59 15.54 -26.29 -12.63
CA PHE A 59 15.83 -24.96 -12.13
C PHE A 59 17.33 -24.82 -11.89
N LYS A 60 17.98 -23.93 -12.65
CA LYS A 60 19.44 -23.72 -12.59
C LYS A 60 20.23 -25.04 -12.71
N ASP A 61 19.88 -25.84 -13.71
CA ASP A 61 20.50 -27.14 -14.02
C ASP A 61 20.34 -28.21 -12.92
N VAL A 62 19.37 -28.02 -12.01
CA VAL A 62 18.96 -29.02 -11.02
C VAL A 62 17.58 -29.55 -11.39
N GLU A 63 17.46 -30.87 -11.53
CA GLU A 63 16.17 -31.53 -11.74
C GLU A 63 15.26 -31.33 -10.53
N LEU A 64 14.00 -30.96 -10.81
CA LEU A 64 13.01 -30.72 -9.78
C LEU A 64 12.28 -32.02 -9.45
N SER A 65 12.22 -32.37 -8.16
CA SER A 65 11.37 -33.45 -7.64
C SER A 65 10.32 -32.91 -6.67
N GLU A 66 9.08 -33.35 -6.81
CA GLU A 66 8.01 -33.00 -5.88
C GLU A 66 8.11 -33.85 -4.60
N SER A 67 8.35 -33.21 -3.45
CA SER A 67 8.48 -33.90 -2.16
C SER A 67 7.47 -33.43 -1.10
N ARG A 68 6.78 -32.31 -1.31
CA ARG A 68 5.89 -31.68 -0.32
C ARG A 68 4.56 -31.25 -0.91
N PRO A 69 3.48 -31.26 -0.11
CA PRO A 69 2.18 -30.78 -0.55
C PRO A 69 2.21 -29.28 -0.91
N LYS A 70 1.50 -28.92 -1.97
CA LYS A 70 1.41 -27.55 -2.47
C LYS A 70 0.57 -26.69 -1.51
N ILE A 71 1.09 -25.51 -1.19
CA ILE A 71 0.36 -24.52 -0.40
C ILE A 71 -0.74 -23.90 -1.28
N ASN A 72 -1.95 -23.79 -0.73
CA ASN A 72 -3.05 -23.09 -1.41
C ASN A 72 -2.74 -21.59 -1.50
N ARG A 73 -2.29 -21.15 -2.69
CA ARG A 73 -1.93 -19.76 -2.97
C ARG A 73 -3.10 -18.81 -2.68
N LEU A 74 -4.29 -19.12 -3.17
CA LEU A 74 -5.44 -18.22 -3.04
C LEU A 74 -5.83 -18.00 -1.58
N GLN A 75 -5.85 -19.08 -0.80
CA GLN A 75 -6.16 -19.02 0.63
C GLN A 75 -5.08 -18.24 1.39
N PHE A 76 -3.80 -18.46 1.07
CA PHE A 76 -2.70 -17.73 1.70
C PHE A 76 -2.76 -16.22 1.42
N PHE A 77 -3.03 -15.82 0.18
CA PHE A 77 -3.19 -14.39 -0.14
C PHE A 77 -4.41 -13.80 0.57
N GLN A 78 -5.53 -14.52 0.58
CA GLN A 78 -6.76 -14.04 1.21
C GLN A 78 -6.58 -13.83 2.72
N SER A 79 -5.94 -14.77 3.42
CA SER A 79 -5.74 -14.64 4.87
C SER A 79 -4.87 -13.44 5.24
N ILE A 80 -3.87 -13.10 4.42
CA ILE A 80 -3.04 -11.91 4.62
C ILE A 80 -3.85 -10.65 4.33
N ILE A 81 -4.58 -10.61 3.22
CA ILE A 81 -5.43 -9.47 2.85
C ILE A 81 -6.46 -9.18 3.96
N ASP A 82 -7.12 -10.22 4.47
CA ASP A 82 -8.10 -10.07 5.55
C ASP A 82 -7.46 -9.57 6.84
N SER A 83 -6.26 -10.05 7.15
CA SER A 83 -5.48 -9.59 8.30
C SER A 83 -5.05 -8.12 8.18
N LEU A 84 -4.75 -7.64 6.98
CA LEU A 84 -4.44 -6.25 6.71
C LEU A 84 -5.69 -5.37 6.77
N LYS A 85 -6.81 -5.81 6.19
CA LYS A 85 -8.09 -5.09 6.23
C LYS A 85 -8.58 -4.83 7.66
N LYS A 86 -8.37 -5.78 8.57
CA LYS A 86 -8.69 -5.62 10.01
C LYS A 86 -7.90 -4.51 10.69
N ARG A 87 -6.80 -4.04 10.10
CA ARG A 87 -5.94 -2.98 10.65
C ARG A 87 -6.26 -1.59 10.08
N LEU A 88 -7.14 -1.52 9.08
CA LEU A 88 -7.60 -0.24 8.54
C LEU A 88 -8.53 0.46 9.54
N PRO A 89 -8.51 1.80 9.56
CA PRO A 89 -9.40 2.56 10.42
C PRO A 89 -10.87 2.32 10.09
N GLY A 90 -11.71 2.33 11.13
CA GLY A 90 -13.16 2.25 10.98
C GLY A 90 -13.75 3.51 10.32
N PRO A 91 -15.05 3.48 9.93
CA PRO A 91 -15.69 4.59 9.22
C PRO A 91 -15.58 5.95 9.91
N ASP A 92 -15.71 5.97 11.24
CA ASP A 92 -15.64 7.21 12.03
C ASP A 92 -14.21 7.77 12.06
N GLN A 93 -13.21 6.90 12.22
CA GLN A 93 -11.79 7.26 12.18
C GLN A 93 -11.41 7.79 10.79
N VAL A 94 -11.92 7.17 9.71
CA VAL A 94 -11.72 7.67 8.34
C VAL A 94 -12.26 9.08 8.18
N ARG A 95 -13.45 9.40 8.72
CA ARG A 95 -14.01 10.76 8.67
C ARG A 95 -13.11 11.78 9.37
N MET A 96 -12.52 11.40 10.51
CA MET A 96 -11.59 12.26 11.26
C MET A 96 -10.23 12.43 10.56
N LEU A 97 -9.78 11.41 9.82
CA LEU A 97 -8.49 11.43 9.11
C LEU A 97 -8.56 12.14 7.77
N LYS A 98 -9.72 12.17 7.11
CA LYS A 98 -9.92 12.80 5.80
C LYS A 98 -9.37 14.23 5.71
N PRO A 99 -9.61 15.13 6.68
CA PRO A 99 -9.06 16.48 6.62
C PRO A 99 -7.54 16.55 6.76
N LEU A 100 -6.90 15.54 7.34
CA LEU A 100 -5.45 15.48 7.53
C LEU A 100 -4.72 14.94 6.30
N ASP A 101 -5.44 14.30 5.39
CA ASP A 101 -4.90 13.75 4.17
C ASP A 101 -5.09 14.74 3.01
N LYS A 102 -3.97 15.27 2.53
CA LYS A 102 -3.91 16.24 1.42
C LYS A 102 -4.51 15.71 0.13
N CYS A 103 -4.58 14.40 -0.06
CA CYS A 103 -5.19 13.80 -1.25
C CYS A 103 -6.71 14.03 -1.31
N PHE A 104 -7.33 14.33 -0.18
CA PHE A 104 -8.76 14.62 -0.06
C PHE A 104 -9.06 16.11 0.09
N TRP A 105 -8.04 16.96 -0.03
CA TRP A 105 -8.23 18.40 0.06
C TRP A 105 -8.92 18.93 -1.20
N PRO A 106 -9.85 19.89 -1.06
CA PRO A 106 -10.51 20.49 -2.20
C PRO A 106 -9.50 21.30 -3.03
N GLU A 107 -9.66 21.29 -4.35
CA GLU A 107 -8.83 22.09 -5.26
C GLU A 107 -9.10 23.60 -5.12
N GLN A 108 -10.32 23.96 -4.69
CA GLN A 108 -10.69 25.36 -4.47
C GLN A 108 -10.08 25.91 -3.18
N ARG A 109 -9.30 26.99 -3.34
CA ARG A 109 -8.62 27.71 -2.26
C ARG A 109 -9.53 28.24 -1.16
N SER A 110 -10.76 28.64 -1.50
CA SER A 110 -11.75 29.08 -0.51
C SER A 110 -12.19 27.95 0.43
N ALA A 111 -12.19 26.70 -0.05
CA ALA A 111 -12.54 25.53 0.75
C ALA A 111 -11.35 24.97 1.54
N LEU A 112 -10.12 25.32 1.17
CA LEU A 112 -8.87 24.87 1.83
C LEU A 112 -8.67 25.45 3.24
N ILE A 113 -9.28 26.60 3.55
CA ILE A 113 -9.22 27.23 4.88
C ILE A 113 -9.78 26.29 5.96
N LEU A 114 -10.80 25.50 5.62
CA LEU A 114 -11.41 24.50 6.52
C LEU A 114 -10.53 23.25 6.74
N TYR A 115 -9.42 23.13 6.02
CA TYR A 115 -8.47 22.01 6.07
C TYR A 115 -7.11 22.42 6.65
N GLY A 116 -7.04 23.56 7.34
CA GLY A 116 -5.86 23.99 8.09
C GLY A 116 -4.85 24.85 7.33
N GLU A 117 -5.19 25.33 6.12
CA GLU A 117 -4.41 26.40 5.46
C GLU A 117 -4.67 27.76 6.14
N ASN A 118 -3.59 28.49 6.43
CA ASN A 118 -3.68 29.83 7.01
C ASN A 118 -4.20 30.85 5.98
N GLU A 119 -5.17 31.70 6.36
CA GLU A 119 -5.70 32.81 5.54
C GLU A 119 -4.64 33.83 5.08
N GLN A 120 -3.44 33.78 5.64
CA GLN A 120 -2.39 34.80 5.53
C GLN A 120 -1.73 34.94 4.15
N SER A 121 -2.10 34.13 3.16
CA SER A 121 -1.55 34.25 1.80
C SER A 121 -2.19 35.38 0.96
N THR A 122 -3.21 36.06 1.49
CA THR A 122 -3.90 37.18 0.81
C THR A 122 -3.14 38.52 0.86
N HIS A 123 -2.08 38.67 1.66
CA HIS A 123 -1.35 39.94 1.82
C HIS A 123 0.14 39.92 1.42
N ARG A 124 0.51 39.23 0.32
CA ARG A 124 1.78 39.52 -0.38
C ARG A 124 1.55 39.72 -1.87
N GLY A 125 0.91 40.84 -2.19
CA GLY A 125 0.63 41.21 -3.58
C GLY A 125 0.27 42.68 -3.78
N VAL A 126 0.67 43.58 -2.86
CA VAL A 126 0.56 45.04 -3.10
C VAL A 126 1.82 45.73 -2.56
N THR A 127 2.96 45.47 -3.18
CA THR A 127 4.09 46.41 -3.18
C THR A 127 4.31 46.83 -4.62
N GLY A 128 3.66 47.93 -5.01
CA GLY A 128 3.76 48.48 -6.35
C GLY A 128 3.16 49.88 -6.43
N LYS A 129 4.05 50.88 -6.34
CA LYS A 129 3.89 52.30 -6.71
C LYS A 129 3.10 53.21 -5.75
N LYS A 130 3.83 54.05 -5.03
CA LYS A 130 3.99 55.48 -5.38
C LYS A 130 5.36 55.96 -4.94
#